data_AF-A0A2K0T245-F1
#
_entry.id   AF-A0A2K0T245-F1
#
_cell.length_a   1.000
_cell.length_b   1.000
_cell.length_c   1.000
_cell.angle_alpha   90.00
_cell.angle_beta   90.00
_cell.angle_gamma   90.00
#
_symmetry.space_group_name_H-M   'P 1'
#
loop_
_entity.id
_entity.type
_entity.pdbx_description
1 polymer ?
#
loop_
_entity_poly.entity_id
_entity_poly.type
_entity_poly.pdbx_seq_one_letter_code
_entity_poly.pdbx_strand_id
1 'polypeptide(L)'
;MALGFFLWSILAFIIGGALNPITSVFPLFVVLYGIFNTLGGMGPGVGTFLCGAESFPTPVRGHFLGFAAAVGKAGAAIGTQVFTPIQNSFSDSQKGVQGVFLIGAAFAMVGCLITWFLIPDEEKDLESEDARFRAYLEENGYKGTFGESVDAEVKSTAFHT
;
A
#
# COMPACT_ATOMS: atom_id res chain seq x y z
N MET A 1 -2.81 -6.71 -4.65
CA MET A 1 -2.39 -6.19 -3.33
C MET A 1 -2.83 -7.07 -2.15
N ALA A 2 -4.09 -7.49 -2.04
CA ALA A 2 -4.60 -8.29 -0.91
C ALA A 2 -3.79 -9.58 -0.61
N LEU A 3 -3.47 -10.35 -1.65
CA LEU A 3 -2.67 -11.58 -1.51
C LEU A 3 -1.29 -11.31 -0.90
N GLY A 4 -0.67 -10.17 -1.21
CA GLY A 4 0.60 -9.76 -0.60
C GLY A 4 0.46 -9.48 0.89
N PHE A 5 -0.57 -8.73 1.30
CA PHE A 5 -0.88 -8.51 2.72
C PHE A 5 -1.14 -9.82 3.48
N PHE A 6 -1.90 -10.74 2.89
CA PHE A 6 -2.22 -12.02 3.50
C PHE A 6 -0.97 -12.87 3.75
N LEU A 7 -0.15 -13.09 2.72
CA LEU A 7 1.07 -13.89 2.82
C LEU A 7 2.09 -13.25 3.76
N TRP A 8 2.25 -11.93 3.68
CA TRP A 8 3.13 -11.17 4.56
C TRP A 8 2.69 -11.27 6.02
N SER A 9 1.39 -11.18 6.29
CA SER A 9 0.85 -11.29 7.64
C SER A 9 0.97 -12.69 8.23
N ILE A 10 0.78 -13.75 7.43
CA ILE A 10 0.98 -15.12 7.90
C ILE A 10 2.44 -15.32 8.32
N LEU A 11 3.38 -14.87 7.50
CA LEU A 11 4.80 -14.93 7.86
C LEU A 11 5.13 -14.09 9.09
N ALA A 12 4.50 -12.92 9.25
CA ALA A 12 4.65 -12.10 10.45
C ALA A 12 4.20 -12.87 11.71
N PHE A 13 3.08 -13.59 11.65
CA PHE A 13 2.62 -14.45 12.75
C PHE A 13 3.57 -15.61 13.02
N ILE A 14 4.11 -16.25 11.98
CA ILE A 14 5.06 -17.37 12.13
C ILE A 14 6.36 -16.87 12.78
N ILE A 15 6.92 -15.76 12.30
CA ILE A 15 8.16 -15.18 12.83
C ILE A 15 7.94 -14.64 14.25
N GLY A 16 6.81 -13.96 14.51
CA GLY A 16 6.46 -13.45 15.83
C GLY A 16 6.22 -14.56 16.87
N GLY A 17 5.49 -15.61 16.49
CA GLY A 17 5.19 -16.73 17.38
C GLY A 17 6.38 -17.65 17.65
N ALA A 18 7.24 -17.88 16.64
CA ALA A 18 8.41 -18.74 16.73
C ALA A 18 9.74 -17.95 16.80
N LEU A 19 9.72 -16.74 17.36
CA LEU A 19 10.90 -15.87 17.36
C LEU A 19 12.13 -16.54 18.00
N ASN A 20 11.98 -17.18 19.17
CA ASN A 20 13.08 -17.84 19.89
C ASN A 20 13.83 -18.92 19.07
N PRO A 21 13.17 -19.94 18.48
CA PRO A 21 13.87 -20.93 17.66
C PRO A 21 14.44 -20.32 16.37
N ILE A 22 13.78 -19.32 15.78
CA ILE A 22 14.26 -18.70 14.55
C ILE A 22 15.52 -17.87 14.79
N THR A 23 15.57 -17.06 15.85
CA THR A 23 16.74 -16.21 16.16
C THR A 23 17.96 -17.02 16.60
N SER A 24 17.76 -18.24 17.12
CA SER A 24 18.85 -19.14 17.47
C SER A 24 19.66 -19.65 16.27
N VAL A 25 19.06 -19.66 15.07
CA VAL A 25 19.70 -20.13 13.83
C VAL A 25 19.84 -18.96 12.86
N PHE A 26 21.00 -18.29 12.90
CA PHE A 26 21.24 -17.07 12.13
C PHE A 26 20.94 -17.18 10.62
N PRO A 27 21.38 -18.24 9.89
CA PRO A 27 21.06 -18.36 8.46
C PRO A 27 19.57 -18.51 8.17
N LEU A 28 18.84 -19.21 9.05
CA LEU A 28 17.39 -19.40 8.92
C LEU A 28 16.65 -18.08 9.10
N PHE A 29 17.05 -17.28 10.10
CA PHE A 29 16.52 -15.95 10.32
C PHE A 29 16.70 -15.06 9.08
N VAL A 30 17.89 -15.02 8.49
CA VAL A 30 18.18 -14.18 7.31
C VAL A 30 17.30 -14.56 6.12
N VAL A 31 17.14 -15.86 5.82
CA VAL A 31 16.32 -16.32 4.69
C VAL A 31 14.84 -16.01 4.93
N LEU A 32 14.30 -16.33 6.11
CA LEU A 32 12.91 -16.03 6.44
C LEU A 32 12.62 -14.53 6.42
N TYR A 33 13.53 -13.71 6.96
CA TYR A 33 13.38 -12.27 6.97
C TYR A 33 13.53 -11.65 5.57
N GLY A 34 14.34 -12.25 4.70
CA GLY A 34 14.41 -11.91 3.28
C GLY A 34 13.08 -12.13 2.57
N ILE A 35 12.50 -13.33 2.72
CA ILE A 35 11.17 -13.67 2.16
C ILE A 35 10.09 -12.73 2.72
N PHE A 36 10.14 -12.45 4.03
CA PHE A 36 9.24 -11.50 4.68
C PHE A 36 9.31 -10.11 4.04
N ASN A 37 10.51 -9.57 3.80
CA ASN A 37 10.65 -8.26 3.14
C ASN A 37 10.19 -8.28 1.67
N THR A 38 10.46 -9.35 0.93
CA THR A 38 9.99 -9.50 -0.46
C THR A 38 8.47 -9.47 -0.54
N LEU A 39 7.79 -10.20 0.36
CA LEU A 39 6.33 -10.23 0.41
C LEU A 39 5.74 -8.90 0.92
N GLY A 40 6.43 -8.23 1.84
CA GLY A 40 6.11 -6.86 2.24
C GLY A 40 6.17 -5.88 1.07
N GLY A 41 7.15 -6.03 0.18
CA GLY A 41 7.25 -5.26 -1.07
C GLY A 41 6.08 -5.51 -2.02
N MET A 42 5.66 -6.76 -2.18
CA MET A 42 4.55 -7.17 -3.04
C MET A 42 3.16 -6.72 -2.52
N GLY A 43 2.99 -6.65 -1.20
CA GLY A 43 1.74 -6.20 -0.55
C GLY A 43 1.70 -4.68 -0.36
N PRO A 44 1.93 -4.17 0.87
CA PRO A 44 1.87 -2.74 1.18
C PRO A 44 2.93 -1.90 0.45
N GLY A 45 4.07 -2.49 0.09
CA GLY A 45 5.23 -1.76 -0.43
C GLY A 45 4.93 -1.03 -1.74
N VAL A 46 4.59 -1.75 -2.80
CA VAL A 46 4.29 -1.16 -4.12
C VAL A 46 2.79 -1.01 -4.33
N GLY A 47 2.00 -1.99 -3.88
CA GLY A 47 0.57 -2.05 -4.16
C GLY A 47 -0.23 -0.85 -3.64
N THR A 48 0.14 -0.31 -2.47
CA THR A 48 -0.60 0.80 -1.87
C THR A 48 -0.36 2.12 -2.59
N PHE A 49 0.86 2.35 -3.08
CA PHE A 49 1.15 3.53 -3.90
C PHE A 49 0.51 3.42 -5.29
N LEU A 50 0.57 2.23 -5.89
CA LEU A 50 -0.04 2.00 -7.20
C LEU A 50 -1.56 2.19 -7.13
N CYS A 51 -2.23 1.58 -6.15
CA CYS A 51 -3.66 1.77 -5.92
C CYS A 51 -4.01 3.24 -5.71
N GLY A 52 -3.25 3.97 -4.88
CA GLY A 52 -3.46 5.40 -4.71
C GLY A 52 -3.25 6.22 -5.99
N ALA A 53 -2.41 5.78 -6.92
CA ALA A 53 -2.17 6.48 -8.18
C ALA A 53 -3.26 6.15 -9.22
N GLU A 54 -3.77 4.92 -9.22
CA GLU A 54 -4.80 4.45 -10.15
C GLU A 54 -6.19 4.97 -9.78
N SER A 55 -6.49 5.16 -8.49
CA SER A 55 -7.82 5.58 -8.03
C SER A 55 -8.18 7.06 -8.26
N PHE A 56 -7.29 7.90 -8.78
CA PHE A 56 -7.56 9.34 -8.95
C PHE A 56 -7.22 9.85 -10.35
N PRO A 57 -8.02 10.77 -10.93
CA PRO A 57 -7.74 11.35 -12.23
C PRO A 57 -6.51 12.26 -12.19
N THR A 58 -5.76 12.29 -13.28
CA THR A 58 -4.44 12.93 -13.42
C THR A 58 -4.36 14.36 -12.85
N PRO A 59 -5.34 15.27 -13.06
CA PRO A 59 -5.27 16.65 -12.58
C PRO A 59 -5.26 16.80 -11.06
N VAL A 60 -5.92 15.88 -10.34
CA VAL A 60 -6.10 15.96 -8.88
C VAL A 60 -5.31 14.88 -8.13
N ARG A 61 -4.80 13.87 -8.84
CA ARG A 61 -4.02 12.75 -8.32
C ARG A 61 -2.92 13.18 -7.37
N GLY A 62 -2.18 14.24 -7.71
CA GLY A 62 -1.09 14.76 -6.86
C GLY A 62 -1.53 15.19 -5.46
N HIS A 63 -2.72 15.81 -5.32
CA HIS A 63 -3.23 16.26 -4.02
C HIS A 63 -3.67 15.07 -3.15
N PHE A 64 -4.41 14.13 -3.72
CA PHE A 64 -4.90 12.96 -2.99
C PHE A 64 -3.77 11.99 -2.64
N LEU A 65 -2.83 11.74 -3.54
CA LEU A 65 -1.61 10.98 -3.24
C LEU A 65 -0.78 11.66 -2.14
N GLY A 66 -0.64 12.99 -2.18
CA GLY A 66 0.07 13.75 -1.16
C GLY A 66 -0.58 13.62 0.21
N PHE A 67 -1.91 13.69 0.28
CA PHE A 67 -2.68 13.47 1.50
C PHE A 67 -2.53 12.04 2.03
N ALA A 68 -2.68 11.03 1.16
CA ALA A 68 -2.47 9.63 1.53
C ALA A 68 -1.05 9.38 2.06
N ALA A 69 -0.03 9.96 1.42
CA ALA A 69 1.35 9.88 1.88
C ALA A 69 1.56 10.56 3.24
N ALA A 70 0.91 11.70 3.49
CA ALA A 70 0.97 12.38 4.78
C ALA A 70 0.35 11.52 5.90
N VAL A 71 -0.81 10.91 5.67
CA VAL A 71 -1.46 9.99 6.61
C VAL A 71 -0.57 8.76 6.85
N GLY A 72 0.02 8.19 5.80
CA GLY A 72 0.95 7.06 5.93
C GLY A 72 2.17 7.39 6.79
N LYS A 73 2.77 8.56 6.61
CA LYS A 73 3.89 9.05 7.43
C LYS A 73 3.47 9.30 8.88
N ALA A 74 2.29 9.88 9.10
CA ALA A 74 1.75 10.08 10.45
C ALA A 74 1.53 8.73 11.16
N GLY A 75 0.96 7.74 10.48
CA GLY A 75 0.80 6.38 11.01
C GLY A 75 2.12 5.73 11.39
N ALA A 76 3.16 5.86 10.56
CA ALA A 76 4.50 5.36 10.87
C ALA A 76 5.11 6.03 12.11
N ALA A 77 4.94 7.35 12.26
CA ALA A 77 5.40 8.09 13.42
C ALA A 77 4.69 7.63 14.70
N ILE A 78 3.35 7.48 14.65
CA ILE A 78 2.56 6.99 15.78
C ILE A 78 2.97 5.56 16.14
N GLY A 79 3.09 4.66 15.17
CA GLY A 79 3.51 3.27 15.39
C GLY A 79 4.87 3.18 16.08
N THR A 80 5.85 3.97 15.64
CA THR A 80 7.18 4.03 16.26
C THR A 80 7.12 4.44 17.74
N GLN A 81 6.29 5.44 18.06
CA GLN A 81 6.13 5.91 19.43
C GLN A 81 5.36 4.93 20.32
N VAL A 82 4.40 4.19 19.75
CA VAL A 82 3.55 3.24 20.48
C VAL A 82 4.25 1.88 20.70
N PHE A 83 5.11 1.45 19.78
CA PHE A 83 5.82 0.16 19.92
C PHE A 83 6.88 0.16 21.01
N THR A 84 7.46 1.32 21.35
CA THR A 84 8.44 1.44 22.44
C THR A 84 7.84 1.13 23.82
N PRO A 85 6.74 1.78 24.28
CA PRO A 85 6.13 1.46 25.56
C PRO A 85 5.52 0.05 25.59
N ILE A 86 5.02 -0.47 24.45
CA ILE A 86 4.54 -1.85 24.37
C ILE A 86 5.69 -2.82 24.67
N GLN A 87 6.86 -2.65 24.04
CA GLN A 87 8.02 -3.51 24.32
C GLN A 87 8.45 -3.43 25.79
N ASN A 88 8.47 -2.22 26.36
CA ASN A 88 8.88 -1.98 27.74
C ASN A 88 7.87 -2.49 28.79
N SER A 89 6.63 -2.78 28.39
CA SER A 89 5.63 -3.35 29.30
C SER A 89 5.89 -4.84 29.61
N PHE A 90 6.71 -5.51 28.80
CA PHE A 90 7.11 -6.90 29.03
C PHE A 90 8.37 -6.96 29.88
N SER A 91 8.39 -7.91 30.83
CA SER A 91 9.56 -8.16 31.68
C SER A 91 10.75 -8.78 30.93
N ASP A 92 10.51 -9.33 29.74
CA ASP A 92 11.52 -9.96 28.89
C ASP A 92 11.55 -9.24 27.55
N SER A 93 12.73 -8.75 27.17
CA SER A 93 12.97 -8.03 25.92
C SER A 93 12.58 -8.87 24.69
N GLN A 94 12.81 -10.19 24.73
CA GLN A 94 12.43 -11.06 23.61
C GLN A 94 10.91 -11.16 23.47
N LYS A 95 10.18 -11.28 24.58
CA LYS A 95 8.71 -11.29 24.57
C LYS A 95 8.13 -9.95 24.12
N GLY A 96 8.81 -8.84 24.42
CA GLY A 96 8.46 -7.52 23.92
C GLY A 96 8.52 -7.44 22.40
N VAL A 97 9.62 -7.92 21.80
CA VAL A 97 9.78 -7.97 20.33
C VAL A 97 8.74 -8.90 19.69
N GLN A 98 8.49 -10.07 20.29
CA GLN A 98 7.42 -10.97 19.86
C GLN A 98 6.05 -10.28 19.87
N GLY A 99 5.73 -9.58 20.95
CA GLY A 99 4.47 -8.86 21.11
C GLY A 99 4.26 -7.81 20.02
N VAL A 100 5.28 -6.99 19.73
CA VAL A 100 5.21 -6.01 18.64
C VAL A 100 5.07 -6.67 17.28
N PHE A 101 5.77 -7.78 17.02
CA PHE A 101 5.63 -8.53 15.77
C PHE A 101 4.22 -9.06 15.57
N LEU A 102 3.61 -9.62 16.63
CA LEU A 102 2.24 -10.15 16.59
C LEU A 102 1.19 -9.04 16.41
N ILE A 103 1.39 -7.89 17.07
CA ILE A 103 0.52 -6.73 16.89
C ILE A 103 0.64 -6.20 15.46
N GLY A 104 1.87 -6.08 14.94
CA GLY A 104 2.12 -5.70 13.55
C GLY A 104 1.46 -6.67 12.55
N ALA A 105 1.53 -7.97 12.81
CA ALA A 105 0.84 -8.99 12.02
C ALA A 105 -0.69 -8.81 12.06
N ALA A 106 -1.27 -8.51 13.22
CA ALA A 106 -2.70 -8.21 13.33
C ALA A 106 -3.10 -6.98 12.50
N PHE A 107 -2.32 -5.91 12.54
CA PHE A 107 -2.55 -4.73 11.69
C PHE A 107 -2.40 -5.06 10.19
N ALA A 108 -1.46 -5.92 9.81
CA ALA A 108 -1.32 -6.39 8.44
C ALA A 108 -2.53 -7.21 7.97
N MET A 109 -3.10 -8.07 8.83
CA MET A 109 -4.37 -8.76 8.54
C MET A 109 -5.53 -7.78 8.36
N VAL A 110 -5.65 -6.78 9.23
CA VAL A 110 -6.69 -5.75 9.10
C VAL A 110 -6.51 -5.00 7.77
N GLY A 111 -5.27 -4.64 7.41
CA GLY A 111 -4.96 -4.07 6.10
C GLY A 111 -5.36 -4.98 4.93
N CYS A 112 -5.18 -6.30 5.05
CA CYS A 112 -5.66 -7.27 4.08
C CYS A 112 -7.18 -7.24 3.93
N LEU A 113 -7.91 -7.22 5.05
CA LEU A 113 -9.38 -7.19 5.05
C LEU A 113 -9.90 -5.90 4.43
N ILE A 114 -9.33 -4.75 4.81
CA ILE A 114 -9.67 -3.45 4.22
C ILE A 114 -9.40 -3.48 2.72
N THR A 115 -8.24 -3.98 2.30
CA THR A 115 -7.90 -4.10 0.87
C THR A 115 -8.88 -4.98 0.12
N TRP A 116 -9.34 -6.08 0.72
CA TRP A 116 -10.24 -7.02 0.07
C TRP A 116 -11.68 -6.51 -0.05
N PHE A 117 -12.18 -5.81 0.97
CA PHE A 117 -13.58 -5.37 1.00
C PHE A 117 -13.80 -3.96 0.46
N LEU A 118 -12.80 -3.08 0.59
CA LEU A 118 -12.98 -1.64 0.37
C LEU A 118 -12.38 -1.15 -0.95
N ILE A 119 -11.48 -1.92 -1.56
CA ILE A 119 -10.85 -1.55 -2.82
C ILE A 119 -11.56 -2.30 -3.95
N PRO A 120 -12.33 -1.59 -4.79
CA PRO A 120 -12.93 -2.19 -5.97
C PRO A 120 -11.84 -2.58 -6.99
N ASP A 121 -12.12 -3.61 -7.78
CA ASP A 121 -11.30 -3.93 -8.95
C ASP A 121 -11.57 -2.87 -10.03
N GLU A 122 -10.75 -1.81 -10.04
CA GLU A 122 -10.81 -0.77 -11.07
C GLU A 122 -10.29 -1.29 -12.42
N GLU A 123 -10.84 -0.76 -13.51
CA GLU A 123 -10.39 -1.07 -14.86
C GLU A 123 -8.93 -0.61 -15.04
N LYS A 124 -8.12 -1.43 -15.72
CA LYS A 124 -6.68 -1.18 -15.92
C LYS A 124 -6.37 0.06 -16.77
N ASP A 125 -7.39 0.69 -17.34
CA ASP A 125 -7.24 1.81 -18.25
C ASP A 125 -7.37 3.14 -17.51
N LEU A 126 -6.23 3.76 -17.22
CA LEU A 126 -6.14 5.07 -16.56
C LEU A 126 -6.83 6.19 -17.36
N GLU A 127 -6.94 6.03 -18.68
CA GLU A 127 -7.55 7.02 -19.57
C GLU A 127 -9.07 7.06 -19.41
N SER A 128 -9.67 5.95 -18.97
CA SER A 128 -11.11 5.86 -18.70
C SER A 128 -11.55 6.74 -17.53
N GLU A 129 -10.74 6.82 -16.47
CA GLU A 129 -11.01 7.66 -15.30
C GLU A 129 -10.82 9.15 -15.61
N ASP A 130 -9.81 9.48 -16.43
CA ASP A 130 -9.64 10.85 -16.93
C ASP A 130 -10.80 11.25 -17.85
N ALA A 131 -11.32 10.35 -18.68
CA ALA A 131 -12.50 10.58 -19.52
C ALA A 131 -13.78 10.77 -18.70
N ARG A 132 -14.03 9.95 -17.66
CA ARG A 132 -15.16 10.12 -16.74
C ARG A 132 -15.10 11.44 -16.00
N PHE A 133 -13.91 11.82 -15.52
CA PHE A 133 -13.72 13.09 -14.84
C PHE A 133 -13.97 14.29 -15.77
N ARG A 134 -13.55 14.21 -17.04
CA ARG A 134 -13.86 15.22 -18.06
C ARG A 134 -15.37 15.35 -18.29
N ALA A 135 -16.07 14.24 -18.50
CA ALA A 135 -17.53 14.25 -18.67
C ALA A 135 -18.24 14.90 -17.46
N TYR A 136 -17.82 14.57 -16.24
CA TYR A 136 -18.33 15.20 -15.02
C TYR A 136 -18.08 16.72 -14.99
N LEU A 137 -16.90 17.17 -15.38
CA LEU A 137 -16.58 18.61 -15.43
C LEU A 137 -17.41 19.34 -16.49
N GLU A 138 -17.62 18.76 -17.67
CA GLU A 138 -18.45 19.32 -18.74
C GLU A 138 -19.92 19.46 -18.32
N GLU A 139 -20.48 18.43 -17.67
CA GLU A 139 -21.84 18.47 -17.12
C GLU A 139 -22.02 19.57 -16.06
N ASN A 140 -20.97 19.85 -15.28
CA ASN A 140 -20.96 20.92 -14.29
C ASN A 140 -20.55 22.30 -14.86
N GLY A 141 -20.48 22.42 -16.19
CA GLY A 141 -20.28 23.69 -16.89
C GLY A 141 -18.83 24.19 -16.94
N TYR A 142 -17.85 23.33 -16.62
CA TYR A 142 -16.44 23.66 -16.78
C TYR A 142 -16.05 23.66 -18.27
N LYS A 143 -15.46 24.76 -18.75
CA LYS A 143 -15.06 24.95 -20.16
C LYS A 143 -13.54 25.03 -20.37
N GLY A 144 -12.76 24.67 -19.36
CA GLY A 144 -11.30 24.69 -19.42
C GLY A 144 -10.74 23.46 -20.10
N THR A 145 -9.55 23.57 -20.68
CA THR A 145 -8.80 22.44 -21.25
C THR A 145 -7.81 21.90 -20.20
N PHE A 146 -7.75 20.58 -20.00
CA PHE A 146 -6.74 19.95 -19.15
C PHE A 146 -6.34 18.57 -19.70
N GLY A 147 -5.03 18.31 -19.78
CA GLY A 147 -4.44 17.17 -20.51
C GLY A 147 -4.34 17.42 -22.02
N GLU A 148 -3.82 16.45 -22.79
CA GLU A 148 -3.87 16.52 -24.27
C GLU A 148 -5.32 16.43 -24.76
N SER A 149 -5.66 17.25 -25.76
CA SER A 149 -6.97 17.24 -26.41
C SER A 149 -7.14 15.95 -27.22
N VAL A 150 -8.34 15.39 -27.27
CA VAL A 150 -8.66 14.20 -28.10
C VAL A 150 -8.26 14.41 -29.58
N ASP A 151 -8.34 15.65 -30.07
CA ASP A 151 -7.86 16.05 -31.41
C ASP A 151 -6.35 15.88 -31.64
N ALA A 152 -5.56 15.86 -30.56
CA ALA A 152 -4.11 15.61 -30.59
C ALA A 152 -3.79 14.11 -30.54
N GLU A 153 -4.61 13.35 -29.82
CA GLU A 153 -4.48 11.88 -29.71
C GLU A 153 -4.78 11.19 -31.04
N VAL A 154 -5.82 11.63 -31.76
CA VAL A 154 -6.16 11.16 -33.12
C VAL A 154 -5.06 11.48 -34.14
N LYS A 155 -4.34 12.59 -33.96
CA LYS A 155 -3.21 12.96 -34.83
C LYS A 155 -1.94 12.17 -34.54
N SER A 156 -1.73 11.74 -33.30
CA SER A 156 -0.52 11.01 -32.89
C SER A 156 -0.56 9.52 -33.25
N THR A 157 -1.75 8.90 -33.24
CA THR A 157 -1.94 7.49 -33.65
C THR A 157 -2.04 7.29 -35.17
N ALA A 158 -2.16 8.36 -35.95
CA ALA A 158 -2.00 8.30 -37.39
C ALA A 158 -0.51 8.11 -37.72
N PHE A 159 -0.05 6.85 -37.78
CA PHE A 159 1.24 6.51 -38.37
C PHE A 159 1.32 7.12 -39.76
N HIS A 160 2.18 8.13 -39.93
CA HIS A 160 2.60 8.60 -41.23
C HIS A 160 3.45 7.50 -41.89
N THR A 161 2.81 6.67 -42.71
CA THR A 161 3.48 5.89 -43.76
C THR A 161 3.91 6.77 -44.91
#